data_AF-A0A8T1GQV9-F1
#
_entry.id   AF-A0A8T1GQV9-F1
#
_cell.length_a   1.000
_cell.length_b   1.000
_cell.length_c   1.000
_cell.angle_alpha   90.00
_cell.angle_beta   90.00
_cell.angle_gamma   90.00
#
_symmetry.space_group_name_H-M   'P 1'
#
loop_
_entity.id
_entity.type
_entity.pdbx_description
1 polymer ?
#
loop_
_entity_poly.entity_id
_entity_poly.type
_entity_poly.pdbx_seq_one_letter_code
_entity_poly.pdbx_strand_id
1 'polypeptide(L)'
;MGKTYSEEVRGRVLAAAAGSDNWRLVALHNGVELETARAWVRKARQTGVFAPIPDKRGGAYNHKLGTEHVEFLKESLSENCHLILHEMRDLL
;
A
#
# COMPACT_ATOMS: atom_id res chain seq x y z
N MET A 1 -7.76 18.38 9.87
CA MET A 1 -7.36 17.74 8.59
C MET A 1 -5.89 17.38 8.68
N GLY A 2 -5.51 16.13 8.36
CA GLY A 2 -4.09 15.75 8.29
C GLY A 2 -3.44 16.36 7.05
N LYS A 3 -2.20 16.86 7.17
CA LYS A 3 -1.42 17.30 6.02
C LYS A 3 -1.11 16.11 5.12
N THR A 4 -1.44 16.22 3.84
CA THR A 4 -1.02 15.25 2.82
C THR A 4 0.22 15.77 2.13
N TYR A 5 1.28 14.96 2.10
CA TYR A 5 2.52 15.27 1.40
C TYR A 5 2.52 14.58 0.03
N SER A 6 3.08 15.24 -0.98
CA SER A 6 3.25 14.65 -2.32
C SER A 6 4.19 13.42 -2.27
N GLU A 7 3.95 12.46 -3.16
CA GLU A 7 4.80 11.29 -3.35
C GLU A 7 6.25 11.68 -3.68
N GLU A 8 6.45 12.76 -4.43
CA GLU A 8 7.77 13.28 -4.76
C GLU A 8 8.54 13.72 -3.50
N VAL A 9 7.85 14.43 -2.59
CA VAL A 9 8.44 14.92 -1.34
C VAL A 9 8.84 13.73 -0.45
N ARG A 10 7.95 12.73 -0.35
CA ARG A 10 8.24 11.49 0.36
C ARG A 10 9.42 10.73 -0.28
N GLY A 11 9.46 10.67 -1.60
CA GLY A 11 10.55 10.04 -2.37
C GLY A 11 11.91 10.69 -2.08
N ARG A 12 12.00 12.02 -2.07
CA ARG A 12 13.24 12.74 -1.73
C ARG A 12 13.75 12.40 -0.33
N VAL A 13 12.86 12.36 0.66
CA VAL A 13 13.22 12.02 2.05
C VAL A 13 13.71 10.57 2.16
N LEU A 14 13.04 9.64 1.47
CA LEU A 14 13.42 8.23 1.48
C LEU A 14 14.73 7.97 0.72
N ALA A 15 14.96 8.64 -0.42
CA ALA A 15 16.21 8.55 -1.17
C ALA A 15 17.41 9.02 -0.33
N ALA A 16 17.27 10.15 0.37
CA ALA A 16 18.29 10.63 1.30
C ALA A 16 18.54 9.64 2.44
N ALA A 17 17.49 8.99 2.95
CA ALA A 17 17.63 7.98 4.00
C ALA A 17 18.31 6.69 3.50
N ALA A 18 18.20 6.35 2.21
CA ALA A 18 18.90 5.23 1.60
C ALA A 18 20.39 5.56 1.33
N GLY A 19 20.70 6.77 0.91
CA GLY A 19 22.05 7.25 0.59
C GLY A 19 22.95 7.58 1.79
N SER A 20 22.50 7.34 3.02
CA SER A 20 23.16 7.81 4.27
C SER A 20 23.25 9.32 4.44
N ASP A 21 22.50 10.09 3.64
CA ASP A 21 22.41 11.54 3.77
C ASP A 21 21.54 11.95 4.97
N ASN A 22 21.61 13.24 5.33
CA ASN A 22 20.80 13.81 6.40
C ASN A 22 19.35 14.03 5.97
N TRP A 23 18.57 12.95 5.93
CA TRP A 23 17.13 12.96 5.60
C TRP A 23 16.30 13.92 6.47
N ARG A 24 16.75 14.26 7.69
CA ARG A 24 16.06 15.23 8.56
C ARG A 24 16.11 16.65 7.97
N LEU A 25 17.27 17.02 7.42
CA LEU A 25 17.46 18.30 6.76
C LEU A 25 16.62 18.37 5.48
N VAL A 26 16.61 17.28 4.69
CA VAL A 26 15.77 17.16 3.49
C VAL A 26 14.29 17.30 3.83
N ALA A 27 13.82 16.66 4.90
CA ALA A 27 12.44 16.80 5.36
C ALA A 27 12.08 18.24 5.72
N LEU A 28 12.95 18.91 6.50
CA LEU A 28 12.76 20.31 6.90
C LEU A 28 12.70 21.24 5.68
N HIS A 29 13.61 21.06 4.71
CA HIS A 29 13.65 21.85 3.48
C HIS A 29 12.38 21.67 2.61
N ASN A 30 11.75 20.49 2.66
CA ASN A 30 10.51 20.22 1.95
C ASN A 30 9.25 20.50 2.80
N GLY A 31 9.40 21.13 3.98
CA GLY A 31 8.28 21.48 4.86
C GLY A 31 7.56 20.26 5.49
N VAL A 32 8.23 19.11 5.54
CA VAL A 32 7.71 17.89 6.15
C VAL A 32 7.97 17.90 7.65
N GLU A 33 6.93 17.63 8.43
CA GLU A 33 7.08 17.47 9.87
C GLU A 33 8.02 16.31 10.22
N LEU A 34 8.93 16.55 11.16
CA LEU A 34 10.01 15.61 11.47
C LEU A 34 9.50 14.24 11.95
N GLU A 35 8.41 14.20 12.73
CA GLU A 35 7.80 12.93 13.18
C GLU A 35 7.22 12.13 12.00
N THR A 36 6.62 12.81 11.02
CA THR A 36 6.12 12.16 9.80
C THR A 36 7.27 11.58 8.98
N ALA A 37 8.33 12.37 8.76
CA ALA A 37 9.52 11.92 8.06
C ALA A 37 10.18 10.74 8.79
N ARG A 38 10.25 10.78 10.13
CA ARG A 38 10.77 9.69 10.95
C ARG A 38 9.95 8.41 10.78
N ALA A 39 8.62 8.51 10.76
CA ALA A 39 7.74 7.36 10.55
C ALA A 39 7.99 6.71 9.18
N TRP A 40 8.16 7.50 8.12
CA TRP A 40 8.50 7.00 6.79
C TRP A 40 9.84 6.26 6.76
N VAL A 41 10.90 6.88 7.30
CA VAL A 41 12.24 6.28 7.33
C VAL A 41 12.27 5.01 8.18
N ARG A 42 11.56 5.00 9.32
CA ARG A 42 11.43 3.80 10.17
C ARG A 42 10.78 2.66 9.39
N LYS A 43 9.66 2.93 8.71
CA LYS A 43 8.96 1.92 7.89
C LYS A 43 9.82 1.43 6.73
N ALA A 44 10.51 2.33 6.04
CA ALA A 44 11.42 1.98 4.94
C ALA A 44 12.56 1.08 5.42
N ARG A 45 13.18 1.37 6.58
CA ARG A 45 14.20 0.52 7.19
C ARG A 45 13.67 -0.86 7.61
N GLN A 46 12.45 -0.92 8.13
CA GLN A 46 11.82 -2.19 8.52
C GLN A 46 11.47 -3.08 7.31
N THR A 47 11.03 -2.47 6.21
CA THR A 47 10.57 -3.19 5.00
C THR A 47 11.66 -3.36 3.95
N GLY A 48 12.77 -2.63 4.05
CA GLY A 48 13.80 -2.53 3.02
C GLY A 48 13.39 -1.69 1.80
N VAL A 49 12.18 -1.12 1.79
CA VAL A 49 11.62 -0.39 0.64
C VAL A 49 11.76 1.12 0.85
N PHE A 50 12.66 1.74 0.08
CA PHE A 50 12.91 3.18 0.11
C PHE A 50 12.19 3.94 -1.03
N ALA A 51 11.09 3.40 -1.51
CA ALA A 51 10.22 4.03 -2.49
C ALA A 51 9.00 4.69 -1.82
N PRO A 52 8.47 5.79 -2.36
CA PRO A 52 7.19 6.33 -1.91
C PRO A 52 6.09 5.33 -2.26
N ILE A 53 5.52 4.68 -1.25
CA ILE A 53 4.34 3.83 -1.40
C ILE A 53 3.12 4.73 -1.22
N PRO A 54 2.15 4.75 -2.15
CA PRO A 54 0.92 5.48 -1.98
C PRO A 54 0.26 5.07 -0.67
N ASP A 55 -0.20 6.04 0.11
CA ASP A 55 -0.98 5.72 1.30
C ASP A 55 -2.32 5.14 0.82
N LYS A 56 -2.47 3.81 0.89
CA LYS A 56 -3.74 3.15 0.61
C LYS A 56 -4.77 3.66 1.60
N ARG A 57 -5.65 4.55 1.15
CA ARG A 57 -6.82 5.01 1.90
C ARG A 57 -8.00 4.18 1.46
N GLY A 58 -8.59 3.44 2.41
CA GLY A 58 -9.65 2.48 2.12
C GLY A 58 -9.13 1.11 1.68
N GLY A 59 -10.05 0.15 1.65
CA GLY A 59 -9.77 -1.28 1.52
C GLY A 59 -10.46 -2.04 2.65
N ALA A 60 -11.06 -3.19 2.32
CA ALA A 60 -11.71 -4.02 3.32
C ALA A 60 -10.64 -4.68 4.20
N TYR A 61 -10.61 -4.34 5.49
CA TYR A 61 -9.78 -5.07 6.47
C TYR A 61 -10.20 -6.55 6.56
N ASN A 62 -11.50 -6.81 6.39
CA ASN A 62 -12.08 -8.14 6.36
C ASN A 62 -12.42 -8.53 4.91
N HIS A 63 -11.54 -9.30 4.28
CA HIS A 63 -11.83 -9.93 3.00
C HIS A 63 -12.73 -11.16 3.24
N LYS A 64 -13.95 -11.14 2.70
CA LYS A 64 -14.89 -12.28 2.76
C LYS A 64 -14.48 -13.43 1.83
N LEU A 65 -13.73 -13.11 0.78
CA LEU A 65 -13.22 -14.07 -0.20
C LEU A 65 -11.70 -14.02 -0.15
N GLY A 66 -11.09 -15.17 0.14
CA GLY A 66 -9.66 -15.36 0.00
C GLY A 66 -9.26 -15.66 -1.44
N THR A 67 -7.95 -15.77 -1.68
CA THR A 67 -7.39 -16.06 -3.00
C THR A 67 -7.86 -17.39 -3.56
N GLU A 68 -7.93 -18.41 -2.72
CA GLU A 68 -8.41 -19.75 -3.03
C GLU A 68 -9.86 -19.76 -3.52
N HIS A 69 -10.74 -19.00 -2.85
CA HIS A 69 -12.13 -18.87 -3.26
C HIS A 69 -12.26 -18.19 -4.63
N VAL A 70 -11.41 -17.18 -4.91
CA VAL A 70 -11.41 -16.47 -6.19
C VAL A 70 -10.92 -17.36 -7.33
N GLU A 71 -9.85 -18.14 -7.12
CA GLU A 71 -9.34 -19.05 -8.15
C GLU A 71 -10.35 -20.16 -8.47
N PHE A 72 -11.00 -20.74 -7.44
CA PHE A 72 -12.06 -21.72 -7.64
C PHE A 72 -13.26 -21.16 -8.44
N LEU A 73 -13.71 -19.94 -8.13
CA LEU A 73 -14.80 -19.31 -8.88
C LEU A 73 -14.41 -19.01 -10.34
N LYS A 74 -13.15 -18.64 -10.59
CA LYS A 74 -12.65 -18.43 -11.97
C LYS A 74 -12.64 -19.72 -12.76
N GLU A 75 -12.20 -20.82 -12.16
CA GLU A 75 -12.22 -22.15 -12.78
C GLU A 75 -13.66 -22.57 -13.08
N SER A 76 -14.57 -22.43 -12.09
CA SER A 76 -16.00 -22.72 -12.25
C SER A 76 -16.64 -21.91 -13.39
N LEU A 77 -16.32 -20.61 -13.50
CA LEU A 77 -16.79 -19.75 -14.59
C LEU A 77 -16.18 -20.12 -15.95
N SER A 78 -14.96 -20.66 -15.97
CA SER A 78 -14.31 -21.12 -17.20
C SER A 78 -14.97 -22.40 -17.73
N GLU A 79 -15.46 -23.26 -16.83
CA GLU A 79 -16.22 -24.47 -17.18
C GLU A 79 -17.67 -24.14 -17.56
N ASN A 80 -18.30 -23.22 -16.84
CA ASN A 80 -19.66 -22.78 -17.09
C ASN A 80 -19.81 -21.26 -16.96
N CYS A 81 -19.82 -20.57 -18.10
CA CYS A 81 -19.98 -19.12 -18.16
C CYS A 81 -21.40 -18.61 -17.84
N HIS A 82 -22.37 -19.51 -17.65
CA HIS A 82 -23.76 -19.17 -17.31
C HIS A 82 -24.05 -19.23 -15.81
N LEU A 83 -23.05 -19.54 -14.97
CA LEU A 83 -23.18 -19.51 -13.51
C LEU A 83 -23.67 -18.14 -13.03
N ILE A 84 -24.78 -18.14 -12.30
CA ILE A 84 -25.31 -16.91 -11.68
C ILE A 84 -24.73 -16.72 -10.27
N LEU A 85 -24.73 -15.48 -9.78
CA LEU A 85 -24.14 -15.12 -8.48
C LEU A 85 -24.68 -15.94 -7.30
N HIS A 86 -25.96 -16.35 -7.33
CA HIS A 86 -26.53 -17.20 -6.28
C HIS A 86 -25.92 -18.61 -6.28
N GLU A 87 -25.75 -19.20 -7.46
CA GLU A 87 -25.11 -20.51 -7.60
C GLU A 87 -23.64 -20.41 -7.20
N MET A 88 -22.93 -19.36 -7.61
CA MET A 88 -21.54 -19.12 -7.21
C MET A 88 -21.37 -19.00 -5.69
N ARG A 89 -22.34 -18.39 -5.00
CA ARG A 89 -22.35 -18.34 -3.53
C ARG A 89 -22.55 -19.73 -2.93
N ASP A 90 -23.43 -20.55 -3.50
CA ASP A 90 -23.75 -21.87 -2.97
C ASP A 90 -22.61 -22.89 -3.19
N LEU A 91 -21.66 -22.58 -4.08
CA LEU A 91 -20.43 -23.35 -4.32
C LEU A 91 -19.29 -23.04 -3.33
N LEU A 92 -19.40 -21.97 -2.54
CA LEU A 92 -18.38 -21.50 -1.59
C LEU A 92 -18.79 -21.78 -0.14
#